data_AF-A0A9D8X003-F1
#
_entry.id   AF-A0A9D8X003-F1
#
_cell.length_a   1.000
_cell.length_b   1.000
_cell.length_c   1.000
_cell.angle_alpha   90.00
_cell.angle_beta   90.00
_cell.angle_gamma   90.00
#
_symmetry.space_group_name_H-M   'P 1'
#
loop_
_entity.id
_entity.type
_entity.pdbx_description
1 polymer ?
#
loop_
_entity_poly.entity_id
_entity_poly.type
_entity_poly.pdbx_seq_one_letter_code
_entity_poly.pdbx_strand_id
1 'polypeptide(L)'
;MRKEGFDGSRAYSDLAAERGRATEGIRGVEFLREDKGEFVWEKIRITDSEGERAIGRPIGRYHALHTERLCDMSADAKERLISELCREITDFFTYGEISDKRILVVGLGNPRLTPDSVGPRAVERVNPTMQIRVAEPKYFEGLCCSEIAAIAPDVSAECGIDSLTLVRCLSREISPSALICIDSILTSSPERLGATFQLSDTGIVPGSGIGRRASAIDRRSLG
;
A
#
# COMPACT_ATOMS: atom_id res chain seq x y z
N MET A 1 0.05 -34.87 9.91
CA MET A 1 0.49 -33.48 10.15
C MET A 1 -0.65 -32.71 10.78
N ARG A 2 -0.43 -32.13 11.96
CA ARG A 2 -1.47 -31.47 12.77
C ARG A 2 -2.04 -30.27 12.00
N LYS A 3 -3.38 -30.19 11.93
CA LYS A 3 -4.11 -28.96 11.65
C LYS A 3 -3.84 -28.03 12.84
N GLU A 4 -3.04 -26.99 12.65
CA GLU A 4 -3.04 -25.89 13.60
C GLU A 4 -4.40 -25.21 13.50
N GLY A 5 -5.14 -25.28 14.61
CA GLY A 5 -6.47 -24.73 14.73
C GLY A 5 -6.44 -23.21 14.56
N PHE A 6 -7.43 -22.71 13.86
CA PHE A 6 -7.78 -21.30 13.86
C PHE A 6 -8.15 -20.89 15.30
N ASP A 7 -7.25 -20.19 15.98
CA ASP A 7 -7.53 -19.54 17.24
C ASP A 7 -8.26 -18.22 16.95
N GLY A 8 -9.59 -18.23 17.09
CA GLY A 8 -10.46 -17.07 16.88
C GLY A 8 -10.33 -15.96 17.94
N SER A 9 -9.32 -16.00 18.81
CA SER A 9 -9.16 -15.03 19.91
C SER A 9 -8.21 -13.86 19.61
N ARG A 10 -7.50 -13.85 18.47
CA ARG A 10 -6.69 -12.68 18.05
C ARG A 10 -7.36 -11.96 16.89
N ALA A 11 -7.77 -10.71 17.13
CA ALA A 11 -8.20 -9.82 16.08
C ALA A 11 -7.05 -9.68 15.06
N TYR A 12 -7.30 -10.11 13.82
CA TYR A 12 -6.31 -10.06 12.76
C TYR A 12 -6.27 -8.64 12.19
N SER A 13 -5.13 -7.96 12.31
CA SER A 13 -4.93 -6.62 11.76
C SER A 13 -3.78 -6.63 10.77
N ASP A 14 -3.91 -5.83 9.72
CA ASP A 14 -2.85 -5.57 8.76
C ASP A 14 -2.04 -4.30 9.06
N LEU A 15 -2.41 -3.55 10.09
CA LEU A 15 -1.64 -2.37 10.50
C LEU A 15 -0.40 -2.79 11.30
N ALA A 16 0.78 -2.34 10.88
CA ALA A 16 2.03 -2.57 11.59
C ALA A 16 1.98 -2.02 13.02
N ALA A 17 1.30 -0.88 13.21
CA ALA A 17 1.09 -0.26 14.53
C ALA A 17 0.21 -1.11 15.47
N GLU A 18 -0.74 -1.88 14.92
CA GLU A 18 -1.61 -2.75 15.72
C GLU A 18 -0.98 -4.12 16.01
N ARG A 19 0.01 -4.55 15.21
CA ARG A 19 0.72 -5.79 15.45
C ARG A 19 1.79 -5.61 16.54
N GLY A 20 1.60 -6.33 17.65
CA GLY A 20 2.63 -6.48 18.67
C GLY A 20 2.83 -5.31 19.63
N ARG A 21 1.86 -4.36 19.74
CA ARG A 21 2.04 -3.09 20.46
C ARG A 21 3.36 -2.43 20.04
N ALA A 22 3.50 -2.12 18.75
CA ALA A 22 4.68 -1.43 18.25
C ALA A 22 4.83 -0.08 18.99
N THR A 23 5.68 -0.08 20.03
CA THR A 23 5.94 1.05 20.91
C THR A 23 7.45 1.28 20.99
N GLU A 24 7.84 2.43 21.50
CA GLU A 24 9.23 2.70 21.87
C GLU A 24 9.82 1.56 22.73
N GLY A 25 11.08 1.20 22.47
CA GLY A 25 11.84 0.25 23.29
C GLY A 25 11.88 -1.20 22.79
N ILE A 26 11.20 -1.55 21.69
CA ILE A 26 11.36 -2.86 21.05
C ILE A 26 12.67 -2.88 20.26
N ARG A 27 13.53 -3.88 20.52
CA ARG A 27 14.78 -4.03 19.77
C ARG A 27 14.49 -4.32 18.29
N GLY A 28 15.25 -3.68 17.40
CA GLY A 28 15.07 -3.84 15.96
C GLY A 28 13.89 -3.05 15.39
N VAL A 29 13.32 -2.14 16.18
CA VAL A 29 12.17 -1.30 15.80
C VAL A 29 12.44 0.15 16.21
N GLU A 30 12.45 1.05 15.24
CA GLU A 30 12.40 2.49 15.47
C GLU A 30 10.92 2.93 15.38
N PHE A 31 10.49 3.76 16.33
CA PHE A 31 9.13 4.28 16.39
C PHE A 31 9.17 5.80 16.51
N LEU A 32 8.37 6.48 15.70
CA LEU A 32 8.17 7.92 15.75
C LEU A 32 6.67 8.21 15.65
N ARG A 33 6.17 9.04 16.58
CA ARG A 33 4.81 9.57 16.53
C ARG A 33 4.85 11.07 16.26
N GLU A 34 4.16 11.52 15.22
CA GLU A 34 4.04 12.94 14.88
C GLU A 34 2.56 13.34 14.98
N ASP A 35 2.25 14.24 15.90
CA ASP A 35 0.91 14.82 16.04
C ASP A 35 0.87 16.15 15.27
N LYS A 36 0.05 16.20 14.23
CA LYS A 36 -0.19 17.38 13.38
C LYS A 36 -1.63 17.87 13.52
N GLY A 37 -2.21 17.78 14.72
CA GLY A 37 -3.57 18.22 15.00
C GLY A 37 -4.61 17.21 14.50
N GLU A 38 -5.18 17.44 13.31
CA GLU A 38 -6.20 16.56 12.73
C GLU A 38 -5.62 15.24 12.17
N PHE A 39 -4.28 15.14 12.09
CA PHE A 39 -3.55 13.99 11.56
C PHE A 39 -2.49 13.51 12.56
N VAL A 40 -2.47 12.21 12.81
CA VAL A 40 -1.46 11.56 13.66
C VAL A 40 -0.71 10.52 12.84
N TRP A 41 0.59 10.72 12.68
CA TRP A 41 1.48 9.74 12.06
C TRP A 41 2.08 8.81 13.12
N GLU A 42 2.05 7.51 12.84
CA GLU A 42 2.79 6.47 13.54
C GLU A 42 3.75 5.83 12.54
N LYS A 43 5.02 6.20 12.61
CA LYS A 43 6.08 5.77 11.69
C LYS A 43 6.93 4.71 12.38
N ILE A 44 6.90 3.51 11.83
CA ILE A 44 7.65 2.35 12.29
C ILE A 44 8.71 2.02 11.25
N ARG A 45 9.95 1.82 11.70
CA ARG A 45 11.01 1.21 10.89
C ARG A 45 11.50 -0.06 11.55
N ILE A 46 11.29 -1.19 10.89
CA ILE A 46 11.85 -2.48 11.31
C ILE A 46 13.24 -2.58 10.69
N THR A 47 14.26 -2.77 11.52
CA THR A 47 15.67 -2.68 11.12
C THR A 47 16.40 -4.03 11.10
N ASP A 48 15.88 -5.03 11.81
CA ASP A 48 16.50 -6.36 11.89
C ASP A 48 15.50 -7.52 12.05
N SER A 49 16.03 -8.74 12.07
CA SER A 49 15.26 -9.98 12.22
C SER A 49 14.62 -10.17 13.60
N GLU A 50 15.07 -9.47 14.63
CA GLU A 50 14.44 -9.48 15.95
C GLU A 50 13.19 -8.59 15.93
N GLY A 51 13.27 -7.42 15.29
CA GLY A 51 12.13 -6.56 15.01
C GLY A 51 11.09 -7.24 14.10
N GLU A 52 11.52 -7.92 13.04
CA GLU A 52 10.62 -8.68 12.16
C GLU A 52 9.84 -9.75 12.93
N ARG A 53 10.50 -10.48 13.85
CA ARG A 53 9.85 -11.47 14.72
C ARG A 53 8.92 -10.83 15.75
N ALA A 54 9.30 -9.69 16.31
CA ALA A 54 8.52 -8.99 17.33
C ALA A 54 7.23 -8.39 16.76
N ILE A 55 7.30 -7.74 15.59
CA ILE A 55 6.16 -7.09 14.94
C ILE A 55 5.38 -8.07 14.04
N GLY A 56 6.04 -9.12 13.54
CA GLY A 56 5.43 -10.05 12.57
C GLY A 56 5.23 -9.40 11.20
N ARG A 57 6.13 -8.48 10.82
CA ARG A 57 6.15 -7.75 9.55
C ARG A 57 7.59 -7.69 9.01
N PRO A 58 7.79 -7.80 7.68
CA PRO A 58 9.12 -7.72 7.09
C PRO A 58 9.92 -6.48 7.47
N ILE A 59 11.25 -6.57 7.39
CA ILE A 59 12.15 -5.43 7.57
C ILE A 59 11.84 -4.33 6.54
N GLY A 60 11.64 -3.10 7.00
CA GLY A 60 11.32 -1.94 6.16
C GLY A 60 10.58 -0.83 6.92
N ARG A 61 10.04 0.14 6.17
CA ARG A 61 9.28 1.28 6.69
C ARG A 61 7.79 1.01 6.63
N TYR A 62 7.06 1.41 7.67
CA TYR A 62 5.60 1.35 7.79
C TYR A 62 5.11 2.66 8.40
N HIS A 63 4.50 3.51 7.59
CA HIS A 63 4.01 4.81 8.04
C HIS A 63 2.49 4.78 8.01
N ALA A 64 1.87 4.80 9.19
CA ALA A 64 0.43 4.83 9.34
C ALA A 64 -0.03 6.26 9.66
N LEU A 65 -0.99 6.77 8.89
CA LEU A 65 -1.65 8.04 9.14
C LEU A 65 -3.04 7.78 9.68
N HIS A 66 -3.33 8.29 10.87
CA HIS A 66 -4.66 8.28 11.46
C HIS A 66 -5.29 9.69 11.42
N THR A 67 -6.59 9.72 11.13
CA THR A 67 -7.43 10.91 11.00
C THR A 67 -8.79 10.63 11.65
N GLU A 68 -9.70 11.60 11.70
CA GLU A 68 -11.13 11.30 11.83
C GLU A 68 -11.65 10.52 10.60
N ARG A 69 -12.85 9.94 10.69
CA ARG A 69 -13.41 9.16 9.58
C ARG A 69 -13.58 10.03 8.34
N LEU A 70 -13.19 9.49 7.19
CA LEU A 70 -13.25 10.20 5.90
C LEU A 70 -14.66 10.71 5.55
N CYS A 71 -15.71 10.04 6.03
CA CYS A 71 -17.10 10.46 5.82
C CYS A 71 -17.47 11.72 6.61
N ASP A 72 -16.78 11.98 7.72
CA ASP A 72 -17.06 13.08 8.65
C ASP A 72 -16.18 14.31 8.35
N MET A 73 -15.08 14.13 7.61
CA MET A 73 -14.17 15.20 7.21
C MET A 73 -14.78 16.20 6.23
N SER A 74 -14.49 17.48 6.46
CA SER A 74 -14.76 18.58 5.53
C SER A 74 -13.94 18.46 4.23
N ALA A 75 -14.31 19.21 3.19
CA ALA A 75 -13.55 19.26 1.94
C ALA A 75 -12.12 19.76 2.16
N ASP A 76 -11.95 20.85 2.92
CA ASP A 76 -10.64 21.43 3.23
C ASP A 76 -9.74 20.44 4.00
N ALA A 77 -10.32 19.69 4.95
CA ALA A 77 -9.59 18.66 5.69
C ALA A 77 -9.12 17.53 4.76
N LYS A 78 -9.96 17.12 3.80
CA LYS A 78 -9.59 16.13 2.78
C LYS A 78 -8.46 16.63 1.88
N GLU A 79 -8.45 17.91 1.50
CA GLU A 79 -7.37 18.49 0.70
C GLU A 79 -6.03 18.51 1.46
N ARG A 80 -6.05 18.82 2.77
CA ARG A 80 -4.86 18.74 3.62
C ARG A 80 -4.38 17.30 3.78
N LEU A 81 -5.30 16.35 3.97
CA LEU A 81 -4.99 14.91 4.01
C LEU A 81 -4.32 14.44 2.72
N ILE A 82 -4.87 14.81 1.56
CA ILE A 82 -4.28 14.50 0.25
C ILE A 82 -2.86 15.06 0.17
N SER A 83 -2.66 16.31 0.59
CA SER A 83 -1.35 16.97 0.57
C SER A 83 -0.32 16.25 1.46
N GLU A 84 -0.73 15.84 2.67
CA GLU A 84 0.11 15.09 3.60
C GLU A 84 0.47 13.69 3.05
N LEU A 85 -0.51 12.96 2.50
CA LEU A 85 -0.27 11.67 1.87
C LEU A 85 0.63 11.79 0.63
N CYS A 86 0.44 12.79 -0.21
CA CYS A 86 1.29 13.04 -1.38
C CYS A 86 2.74 13.30 -0.98
N ARG A 87 2.96 14.10 0.08
CA ARG A 87 4.31 14.33 0.61
C ARG A 87 4.94 13.03 1.09
N GLU A 88 4.23 12.28 1.92
CA GLU A 88 4.77 11.05 2.48
C GLU A 88 5.01 9.99 1.40
N ILE A 89 4.09 9.81 0.44
CA ILE A 89 4.29 8.93 -0.73
C ILE A 89 5.54 9.35 -1.50
N THR A 90 5.75 10.66 -1.70
CA THR A 90 6.94 11.18 -2.38
C THR A 90 8.22 10.83 -1.63
N ASP A 91 8.24 10.91 -0.31
CA ASP A 91 9.38 10.54 0.56
C ASP A 91 9.70 9.03 0.51
N PHE A 92 8.76 8.18 0.09
CA PHE A 92 9.03 6.77 -0.18
C PHE A 92 9.84 6.55 -1.46
N PHE A 93 9.78 7.45 -2.44
CA PHE A 93 10.67 7.46 -3.59
C PHE A 93 12.01 8.09 -3.17
N THR A 94 13.11 7.34 -3.22
CA THR A 94 14.44 7.80 -2.79
C THR A 94 14.77 9.19 -3.37
N TYR A 95 15.02 10.14 -2.46
CA TYR A 95 15.54 11.50 -2.66
C TYR A 95 15.68 11.97 -4.11
N GLY A 96 14.72 12.77 -4.58
CA GLY A 96 15.01 13.73 -5.65
C GLY A 96 13.88 13.96 -6.62
N GLU A 97 13.56 12.99 -7.47
CA GLU A 97 12.73 13.28 -8.64
C GLU A 97 11.80 12.11 -8.98
N ILE A 98 10.49 12.37 -9.03
CA ILE A 98 9.47 11.45 -9.57
C ILE A 98 9.31 11.67 -11.08
N SER A 99 9.73 12.83 -11.59
CA SER A 99 9.72 13.16 -13.02
C SER A 99 10.50 12.13 -13.83
N ASP A 100 10.00 11.85 -15.03
CA ASP A 100 10.59 10.91 -16.00
C ASP A 100 10.76 9.45 -15.52
N LYS A 101 10.11 9.08 -14.41
CA LYS A 101 10.03 7.68 -13.98
C LYS A 101 8.94 6.95 -14.73
N ARG A 102 9.16 5.64 -14.93
CA ARG A 102 8.13 4.71 -15.34
C ARG A 102 7.49 4.08 -14.10
N ILE A 103 6.20 4.31 -13.90
CA ILE A 103 5.46 3.89 -12.72
C ILE A 103 4.35 2.93 -13.15
N LEU A 104 4.28 1.79 -12.48
CA LEU A 104 3.15 0.88 -12.58
C LEU A 104 2.30 1.01 -11.31
N VAL A 105 1.03 1.38 -11.45
CA VAL A 105 0.07 1.44 -10.35
C VAL A 105 -0.84 0.22 -10.43
N VAL A 106 -0.96 -0.52 -9.34
CA VAL A 106 -1.74 -1.76 -9.25
C VAL A 106 -2.78 -1.64 -8.14
N GLY A 107 -4.04 -1.72 -8.51
CA GLY A 107 -5.19 -1.70 -7.60
C GLY A 107 -5.62 -3.12 -7.30
N LEU A 108 -5.27 -3.63 -6.12
CA LEU A 108 -5.60 -4.97 -5.68
C LEU A 108 -6.94 -4.98 -4.95
N GLY A 109 -7.69 -6.05 -5.16
CA GLY A 109 -8.94 -6.30 -4.46
C GLY A 109 -10.01 -6.89 -5.38
N ASN A 110 -11.18 -7.14 -4.81
CA ASN A 110 -12.35 -7.59 -5.55
C ASN A 110 -13.33 -6.41 -5.75
N PRO A 111 -13.52 -5.92 -6.99
CA PRO A 111 -14.41 -4.78 -7.24
C PRO A 111 -15.88 -5.06 -6.91
N ARG A 112 -16.28 -6.33 -6.76
CA ARG A 112 -17.65 -6.74 -6.40
C ARG A 112 -17.89 -6.75 -4.89
N LEU A 113 -16.83 -6.70 -4.08
CA LEU A 113 -16.92 -6.66 -2.62
C LEU A 113 -16.58 -5.27 -2.12
N THR A 114 -17.60 -4.53 -1.64
CA THR A 114 -17.43 -3.15 -1.16
C THR A 114 -16.19 -2.91 -0.27
N PRO A 115 -15.93 -3.70 0.80
CA PRO A 115 -14.77 -3.46 1.66
C PRO A 115 -13.42 -3.70 0.96
N ASP A 116 -13.42 -4.54 -0.09
CA ASP A 116 -12.22 -4.96 -0.84
C ASP A 116 -12.08 -4.21 -2.19
N SER A 117 -12.96 -3.23 -2.46
CA SER A 117 -13.00 -2.50 -3.73
C SER A 117 -12.11 -1.24 -3.74
N VAL A 118 -11.39 -0.95 -2.65
CA VAL A 118 -10.59 0.27 -2.48
C VAL A 118 -9.49 0.37 -3.54
N GLY A 119 -8.71 -0.69 -3.76
CA GLY A 119 -7.65 -0.72 -4.77
C GLY A 119 -8.17 -0.49 -6.19
N PRO A 120 -9.15 -1.28 -6.68
CA PRO A 120 -9.75 -1.06 -8.00
C PRO A 120 -10.30 0.35 -8.19
N ARG A 121 -11.04 0.87 -7.20
CA ARG A 121 -11.62 2.23 -7.25
C ARG A 121 -10.57 3.34 -7.22
N ALA A 122 -9.46 3.14 -6.51
CA ALA A 122 -8.36 4.09 -6.52
C ALA A 122 -7.69 4.15 -7.90
N VAL A 123 -7.47 3.00 -8.53
CA VAL A 123 -6.88 2.92 -9.88
C VAL A 123 -7.76 3.57 -10.95
N GLU A 124 -9.09 3.47 -10.85
CA GLU A 124 -10.01 4.18 -11.75
C GLU A 124 -9.82 5.71 -11.75
N ARG A 125 -9.21 6.28 -10.70
CA ARG A 125 -8.92 7.71 -10.56
C ARG A 125 -7.49 8.09 -10.92
N VAL A 126 -6.66 7.12 -11.30
CA VAL A 126 -5.29 7.37 -11.78
C VAL A 126 -5.36 7.81 -13.25
N ASN A 127 -4.66 8.89 -13.60
CA ASN A 127 -4.51 9.34 -14.99
C ASN A 127 -3.32 8.62 -15.65
N PRO A 128 -3.55 7.61 -16.52
CA PRO A 128 -2.45 6.88 -17.15
C PRO A 128 -1.88 7.72 -18.29
N THR A 129 -0.55 7.81 -18.36
CA THR A 129 0.16 8.66 -19.32
C THR A 129 1.06 7.86 -20.28
N MET A 130 1.28 6.57 -20.01
CA MET A 130 2.17 5.73 -20.81
C MET A 130 1.76 5.66 -22.29
N GLN A 131 0.47 5.55 -22.59
CA GLN A 131 -0.02 5.54 -23.98
C GLN A 131 0.05 6.91 -24.66
N ILE A 132 0.01 8.01 -23.88
CA ILE A 132 0.22 9.35 -24.43
C ILE A 132 1.66 9.47 -24.94
N ARG A 133 2.66 8.97 -24.20
CA ARG A 133 4.06 8.93 -24.67
C ARG A 133 4.23 8.15 -25.96
N VAL A 134 3.51 7.02 -26.12
CA VAL A 134 3.58 6.19 -27.33
C VAL A 134 2.92 6.88 -28.52
N ALA A 135 1.75 7.48 -28.32
CA ALA A 135 0.98 8.12 -29.40
C ALA A 135 1.53 9.50 -29.79
N GLU A 136 1.92 10.32 -28.82
CA GLU A 136 2.33 11.72 -29.00
C GLU A 136 3.58 12.10 -28.15
N PRO A 137 4.78 11.62 -28.52
CA PRO A 137 5.99 11.84 -27.72
C PRO A 137 6.31 13.31 -27.41
N LYS A 138 6.18 14.20 -28.41
CA LYS A 138 6.45 15.64 -28.25
C LYS A 138 5.47 16.34 -27.29
N TYR A 139 4.22 15.90 -27.29
CA TYR A 139 3.22 16.43 -26.36
C TYR A 139 3.52 15.96 -24.95
N PHE A 140 3.84 14.67 -24.79
CA PHE A 140 4.22 14.08 -23.51
C PHE A 140 5.43 14.78 -22.87
N GLU A 141 6.48 15.08 -23.63
CA GLU A 141 7.65 15.84 -23.16
C GLU A 141 7.28 17.20 -22.56
N GLY A 142 6.23 17.85 -23.07
CA GLY A 142 5.73 19.13 -22.56
C GLY A 142 4.89 19.04 -21.29
N LEU A 143 4.46 17.84 -20.87
CA LEU A 143 3.65 17.63 -19.67
C LEU A 143 4.48 17.60 -18.38
N CYS A 144 5.80 17.41 -18.48
CA CYS A 144 6.72 17.28 -17.34
C CYS A 144 6.22 16.25 -16.29
N CYS A 145 5.71 15.10 -16.75
CA CYS A 145 5.09 14.09 -15.90
C CYS A 145 5.72 12.70 -16.10
N SER A 146 5.52 11.82 -15.13
CA SER A 146 5.98 10.43 -15.19
C SER A 146 5.18 9.61 -16.20
N GLU A 147 5.77 8.52 -16.70
CA GLU A 147 5.06 7.50 -17.48
C GLU A 147 4.29 6.58 -16.55
N ILE A 148 2.96 6.71 -16.53
CA ILE A 148 2.10 5.96 -15.63
C ILE A 148 1.31 4.93 -16.44
N ALA A 149 1.48 3.65 -16.08
CA ALA A 149 0.54 2.59 -16.39
C ALA A 149 -0.25 2.23 -15.12
N ALA A 150 -1.52 1.90 -15.28
CA ALA A 150 -2.38 1.54 -14.16
C ALA A 150 -3.23 0.31 -14.52
N ILE A 151 -3.38 -0.63 -13.58
CA ILE A 151 -4.20 -1.84 -13.75
C ILE A 151 -4.84 -2.22 -12.42
N ALA A 152 -6.03 -2.83 -12.47
CA ALA A 152 -6.69 -3.40 -11.30
C ALA A 152 -6.93 -4.91 -11.48
N PRO A 153 -5.99 -5.78 -11.09
CA PRO A 153 -6.17 -7.23 -11.14
C PRO A 153 -7.22 -7.69 -10.13
N ASP A 154 -8.14 -8.55 -10.55
CA ASP A 154 -9.10 -9.19 -9.65
C ASP A 154 -8.41 -10.28 -8.81
N VAL A 155 -8.40 -10.11 -7.49
CA VAL A 155 -7.77 -11.06 -6.53
C VAL A 155 -8.60 -12.32 -6.26
N SER A 156 -9.82 -12.40 -6.81
CA SER A 156 -10.67 -13.60 -6.69
C SER A 156 -10.08 -14.81 -7.40
N ALA A 157 -9.23 -14.59 -8.41
CA ALA A 157 -8.64 -15.59 -9.30
C ALA A 157 -9.69 -16.40 -10.11
N GLU A 158 -10.87 -15.84 -10.38
CA GLU A 158 -11.92 -16.48 -11.19
C GLU A 158 -11.45 -16.82 -12.61
N CYS A 159 -10.52 -16.05 -13.17
CA CYS A 159 -9.93 -16.30 -14.49
C CYS A 159 -8.82 -17.38 -14.48
N GLY A 160 -8.50 -17.97 -13.32
CA GLY A 160 -7.46 -18.98 -13.16
C GLY A 160 -6.03 -18.42 -13.15
N ILE A 161 -5.86 -17.10 -13.21
CA ILE A 161 -4.56 -16.42 -13.10
C ILE A 161 -4.51 -15.64 -11.78
N ASP A 162 -3.46 -15.89 -11.00
CA ASP A 162 -3.23 -15.19 -9.73
C ASP A 162 -2.74 -13.74 -9.96
N SER A 163 -3.09 -12.83 -9.05
CA SER A 163 -2.73 -11.41 -9.14
C SER A 163 -1.22 -11.18 -9.15
N LEU A 164 -0.42 -11.95 -8.38
CA LEU A 164 1.04 -11.85 -8.44
C LEU A 164 1.55 -12.24 -9.82
N THR A 165 0.97 -13.25 -10.47
CA THR A 165 1.40 -13.68 -11.80
C THR A 165 1.17 -12.57 -12.82
N LEU A 166 -0.01 -11.94 -12.79
CA LEU A 166 -0.32 -10.79 -13.67
C LEU A 166 0.63 -9.63 -13.43
N VAL A 167 0.82 -9.23 -12.17
CA VAL A 167 1.70 -8.12 -11.81
C VAL A 167 3.15 -8.43 -12.19
N ARG A 168 3.64 -9.64 -11.95
CA ARG A 168 5.00 -10.06 -12.34
C ARG A 168 5.21 -10.01 -13.85
N CYS A 169 4.25 -10.47 -14.65
CA CYS A 169 4.34 -10.38 -16.11
C CYS A 169 4.41 -8.92 -16.57
N LEU A 170 3.55 -8.06 -16.02
CA LEU A 170 3.56 -6.63 -16.35
C LEU A 170 4.83 -5.93 -15.87
N SER A 171 5.32 -6.22 -14.67
CA SER A 171 6.57 -5.65 -14.16
C SER A 171 7.77 -6.01 -15.05
N ARG A 172 7.82 -7.23 -15.61
CA ARG A 172 8.87 -7.64 -16.55
C ARG A 172 8.76 -6.89 -17.88
N GLU A 173 7.56 -6.81 -18.44
CA GLU A 173 7.31 -6.16 -19.72
C GLU A 173 7.55 -4.65 -19.64
N ILE A 174 6.96 -4.01 -18.63
CA ILE A 174 7.00 -2.56 -18.44
C ILE A 174 8.36 -2.13 -17.88
N SER A 175 9.02 -2.97 -17.07
CA SER A 175 10.24 -2.61 -16.32
C SER A 175 10.10 -1.27 -15.59
N PRO A 176 9.10 -1.12 -14.70
CA PRO A 176 8.84 0.15 -14.04
C PRO A 176 9.96 0.47 -13.04
N SER A 177 10.33 1.75 -12.95
CA SER A 177 11.22 2.28 -11.91
C SER A 177 10.56 2.22 -10.53
N ALA A 178 9.23 2.16 -10.47
CA ALA A 178 8.48 1.96 -9.24
C ALA A 178 7.14 1.26 -9.46
N LEU A 179 6.76 0.43 -8.49
CA LEU A 179 5.47 -0.23 -8.41
C LEU A 179 4.71 0.31 -7.20
N ILE A 180 3.53 0.89 -7.43
CA ILE A 180 2.62 1.33 -6.36
C ILE A 180 1.47 0.35 -6.30
N CYS A 181 1.40 -0.44 -5.22
CA CYS A 181 0.26 -1.32 -4.96
C CYS A 181 -0.71 -0.64 -3.98
N ILE A 182 -1.99 -0.60 -4.33
CA ILE A 182 -3.07 -0.05 -3.50
C ILE A 182 -4.02 -1.20 -3.18
N ASP A 183 -4.27 -1.45 -1.90
CA ASP A 183 -5.14 -2.51 -1.41
C ASP A 183 -5.94 -2.01 -0.20
N SER A 184 -7.03 -2.70 0.10
CA SER A 184 -7.73 -2.51 1.37
C SER A 184 -6.93 -3.17 2.51
N ILE A 185 -6.88 -2.52 3.68
CA ILE A 185 -6.21 -3.07 4.86
C ILE A 185 -7.24 -3.40 5.94
N LEU A 186 -6.98 -4.47 6.68
CA LEU A 186 -7.80 -4.86 7.82
C LEU A 186 -7.29 -4.21 9.10
N THR A 187 -8.20 -3.71 9.91
CA THR A 187 -7.91 -3.15 11.23
C THR A 187 -8.76 -3.87 12.27
N SER A 188 -8.18 -4.05 13.46
CA SER A 188 -8.87 -4.57 14.63
C SER A 188 -9.53 -3.48 15.47
N SER A 189 -9.24 -2.20 15.18
CA SER A 189 -9.75 -1.02 15.88
C SER A 189 -10.92 -0.39 15.10
N PRO A 190 -12.13 -0.37 15.66
CA PRO A 190 -13.28 0.31 15.06
C PRO A 190 -13.05 1.81 14.82
N GLU A 191 -12.15 2.42 15.57
CA GLU A 191 -11.78 3.84 15.45
C GLU A 191 -10.93 4.11 14.21
N ARG A 192 -10.13 3.14 13.77
CA ARG A 192 -9.25 3.24 12.58
C ARG A 192 -9.95 2.87 11.27
N LEU A 193 -11.11 2.22 11.37
CA LEU A 193 -11.90 1.84 10.19
C LEU A 193 -12.35 3.08 9.41
N GLY A 194 -11.92 3.17 8.15
CA GLY A 194 -12.21 4.33 7.29
C GLY A 194 -11.54 5.62 7.75
N ALA A 195 -10.48 5.51 8.56
CA ALA A 195 -9.81 6.62 9.22
C ALA A 195 -8.27 6.41 9.30
N THR A 196 -7.74 5.43 8.57
CA THR A 196 -6.30 5.12 8.57
C THR A 196 -5.80 4.74 7.19
N PHE A 197 -4.64 5.28 6.83
CA PHE A 197 -3.86 4.91 5.65
C PHE A 197 -2.52 4.34 6.12
N GLN A 198 -1.98 3.36 5.41
CA GLN A 198 -0.64 2.83 5.69
C GLN A 198 0.19 2.77 4.41
N LEU A 199 1.40 3.31 4.48
CA LEU A 199 2.42 3.24 3.44
C LEU A 199 3.52 2.27 3.89
N SER A 200 4.03 1.44 2.98
CA SER A 200 5.19 0.59 3.26
C SER A 200 6.03 0.32 2.01
N ASP A 201 7.33 0.08 2.20
CA ASP A 201 8.28 -0.29 1.14
C ASP A 201 8.60 -1.79 1.12
N THR A 202 7.87 -2.59 1.90
CA THR A 202 8.10 -4.04 2.03
C THR A 202 7.31 -4.89 1.05
N GLY A 203 6.46 -4.27 0.23
CA GLY A 203 5.48 -4.96 -0.60
C GLY A 203 4.17 -5.26 0.16
N ILE A 204 3.28 -6.02 -0.48
CA ILE A 204 1.95 -6.32 0.04
C ILE A 204 1.57 -7.78 -0.15
N VAL A 205 0.78 -8.34 0.75
CA VAL A 205 0.18 -9.67 0.61
C VAL A 205 -1.32 -9.48 0.36
N PRO A 206 -1.82 -9.67 -0.86
CA PRO A 206 -3.23 -9.43 -1.16
C PRO A 206 -4.16 -10.31 -0.32
N GLY A 207 -5.23 -9.74 0.25
CA GLY A 207 -6.23 -10.51 1.01
C GLY A 207 -5.69 -11.18 2.28
N SER A 208 -4.66 -10.60 2.91
CA SER A 208 -3.97 -11.17 4.06
C SER A 208 -4.86 -11.51 5.26
N GLY A 209 -5.98 -10.80 5.48
CA GLY A 209 -6.86 -11.10 6.62
C GLY A 209 -8.18 -11.78 6.32
N ILE A 210 -8.35 -12.32 5.11
CA ILE A 210 -9.37 -13.34 4.84
C ILE A 210 -8.81 -14.78 4.93
N GLY A 211 -7.56 -14.93 5.40
CA GLY A 211 -6.93 -16.24 5.62
C GLY A 211 -6.58 -17.00 4.34
N ARG A 212 -6.66 -16.37 3.16
CA ARG A 212 -6.15 -16.94 1.90
C ARG A 212 -4.63 -16.87 1.88
N ARG A 213 -3.97 -17.96 1.46
CA ARG A 213 -2.54 -17.96 1.12
C ARG A 213 -2.35 -17.24 -0.21
N ALA A 214 -2.26 -15.92 -0.19
CA ALA A 214 -1.76 -15.15 -1.32
C ALA A 214 -0.24 -15.02 -1.23
N SER A 215 0.42 -14.96 -2.38
CA SER A 215 1.85 -14.69 -2.43
C SER A 215 2.11 -13.20 -2.29
N ALA A 216 3.18 -12.83 -1.60
CA ALA A 216 3.58 -11.43 -1.48
C ALA A 216 3.93 -10.84 -2.85
N ILE A 217 3.51 -9.59 -3.09
CA ILE A 217 3.96 -8.74 -4.19
C ILE A 217 5.03 -7.83 -3.59
N ASP A 218 6.30 -8.21 -3.77
CA ASP A 218 7.47 -7.53 -3.25
C ASP A 218 8.64 -7.65 -4.24
N ARG A 219 9.79 -7.04 -3.91
CA ARG A 219 10.97 -7.10 -4.78
C ARG A 219 11.45 -8.53 -5.04
N ARG A 220 11.29 -9.46 -4.10
CA ARG A 220 11.75 -10.85 -4.26
C ARG A 220 10.84 -11.64 -5.19
N SER A 221 9.52 -11.42 -5.11
CA SER A 221 8.54 -12.17 -5.92
C SER A 221 8.44 -11.66 -7.36
N LEU A 222 8.76 -10.39 -7.60
CA LEU A 222 8.74 -9.79 -8.94
C LEU A 222 10.02 -10.07 -9.74
N GLY A 223 11.14 -10.33 -9.07
CA GLY A 223 12.47 -10.58 -9.67
C GLY A 223 13.27 -9.30 -9.85
#